data_AF-A0A8T3Q8Z4-F1
#
_entry.id   AF-A0A8T3Q8Z4-F1
#
_cell.length_a   1.000
_cell.length_b   1.000
_cell.length_c   1.000
_cell.angle_alpha   90.00
_cell.angle_beta   90.00
_cell.angle_gamma   90.00
#
_symmetry.space_group_name_H-M   'P 1'
#
loop_
_entity.id
_entity.type
_entity.pdbx_description
1 polymer ?
#
loop_
_entity_poly.entity_id
_entity_poly.type
_entity_poly.pdbx_seq_one_letter_code
_entity_poly.pdbx_strand_id
1 'polypeptide(L)'
;MPNIMQRELLDSLVGDKGIYFETIRDDQAFDLGTKVLYLQRALSQDCQAFLQSLDRLYNPHLMGKAKQANLEFVRALKLINDLCFNNPVKYQEYGIRDALSHYFASLGSISANDFKIIIEEIINAGIVVLSEGKQEVIAAQKETRAASETHIIRQTAWRRELDLPQDQLAPASHSAHHNPAFFQGVQFRVHLIPVRIQILIQANLLTNAAAAALSQVERNRLVCTQPLISNGLMTVPEALALTGDQHLSLGHKEIFTLIQEQRLTLERAKNLSDVEHGQLVCTQPLISNELMSVLEALALTGVQHCSLGHKEIFTLIQEQRLTIDKAKNFSQVELDRLVCTQPLISKELMSVPEALELTGYQHLRLGEERIFILIQEERLTIEQAKNLTQAQVDGINLGNEEDVLQQLNQQQGFNYNQ
;
A
#
# COMPACT_ATOMS: atom_id res chain seq x y z
N MET A 1 2.58 -4.94 8.13
CA MET A 1 2.96 -3.60 7.64
C MET A 1 2.99 -3.64 6.12
N PRO A 2 2.46 -2.61 5.42
CA PRO A 2 2.61 -2.50 3.96
C PRO A 2 4.09 -2.58 3.58
N ASN A 3 4.42 -3.32 2.53
CA ASN A 3 5.78 -3.31 1.98
C ASN A 3 6.07 -2.01 1.24
N ILE A 4 7.30 -1.84 0.74
CA ILE A 4 7.76 -0.61 0.08
C ILE A 4 6.84 -0.24 -1.11
N MET A 5 6.56 -1.19 -2.00
CA MET A 5 5.71 -0.95 -3.17
C MET A 5 4.27 -0.58 -2.77
N GLN A 6 3.74 -1.24 -1.74
CA GLN A 6 2.42 -0.90 -1.19
C GLN A 6 2.42 0.50 -0.57
N ARG A 7 3.50 0.90 0.10
CA ARG A 7 3.62 2.24 0.69
C ARG A 7 3.78 3.32 -0.38
N GLU A 8 4.60 3.10 -1.39
CA GLU A 8 4.76 4.03 -2.52
C GLU A 8 3.46 4.23 -3.27
N LEU A 9 2.72 3.14 -3.55
CA LEU A 9 1.40 3.25 -4.16
C LEU A 9 0.44 3.99 -3.23
N LEU A 10 0.46 3.72 -1.92
CA LEU A 10 -0.38 4.43 -0.95
C LEU A 10 -0.06 5.93 -0.89
N ASP A 11 1.22 6.32 -0.86
CA ASP A 11 1.68 7.71 -0.93
C ASP A 11 1.27 8.37 -2.26
N SER A 12 1.30 7.63 -3.38
CA SER A 12 0.83 8.15 -4.68
C SER A 12 -0.68 8.39 -4.74
N LEU A 13 -1.46 7.73 -3.88
CA LEU A 13 -2.91 7.90 -3.80
C LEU A 13 -3.28 8.99 -2.80
N VAL A 14 -2.79 8.89 -1.56
CA VAL A 14 -3.25 9.69 -0.42
C VAL A 14 -2.15 10.48 0.30
N GLY A 15 -0.90 10.39 -0.17
CA GLY A 15 0.23 11.22 0.29
C GLY A 15 0.05 12.70 -0.02
N ASP A 16 0.93 13.56 0.50
CA ASP A 16 0.87 15.01 0.29
C ASP A 16 0.89 15.44 -1.20
N LYS A 17 1.51 14.61 -2.05
CA LYS A 17 1.55 14.68 -3.51
C LYS A 17 0.72 13.60 -4.20
N GLY A 18 -0.08 12.86 -3.44
CA GLY A 18 -0.93 11.80 -3.96
C GLY A 18 -2.17 12.36 -4.63
N ILE A 19 -2.62 11.73 -5.72
CA ILE A 19 -3.64 12.25 -6.64
C ILE A 19 -4.91 12.73 -5.90
N TYR A 20 -5.35 11.98 -4.88
CA TYR A 20 -6.56 12.30 -4.14
C TYR A 20 -6.33 13.37 -3.08
N PHE A 21 -5.14 13.42 -2.48
CA PHE A 21 -4.79 14.52 -1.59
C PHE A 21 -4.60 15.83 -2.34
N GLU A 22 -3.98 15.81 -3.53
CA GLU A 22 -3.87 16.98 -4.41
C GLU A 22 -5.24 17.50 -4.81
N THR A 23 -6.17 16.60 -5.14
CA THR A 23 -7.57 16.97 -5.41
C THR A 23 -8.19 17.73 -4.22
N ILE A 24 -7.94 17.29 -2.98
CA ILE A 24 -8.43 17.97 -1.78
C ILE A 24 -7.70 19.30 -1.54
N ARG A 25 -6.37 19.32 -1.68
CA ARG A 25 -5.51 20.48 -1.46
C ARG A 25 -5.85 21.60 -2.44
N ASP A 26 -6.01 21.27 -3.71
CA ASP A 26 -6.06 22.24 -4.81
C ASP A 26 -7.50 22.66 -5.16
N ASP A 27 -8.52 22.01 -4.60
CA ASP A 27 -9.92 22.41 -4.77
C ASP A 27 -10.16 23.85 -4.28
N GLN A 28 -10.73 24.71 -5.13
CA GLN A 28 -10.98 26.11 -4.78
C GLN A 28 -12.39 26.37 -4.25
N ALA A 29 -13.26 25.36 -4.26
CA ALA A 29 -14.65 25.48 -3.83
C ALA A 29 -14.78 25.40 -2.30
N PHE A 30 -13.84 24.71 -1.64
CA PHE A 30 -13.80 24.58 -0.18
C PHE A 30 -12.66 25.36 0.45
N ASP A 31 -12.97 26.01 1.57
CA ASP A 31 -11.98 26.66 2.40
C ASP A 31 -11.07 25.62 3.12
N LEU A 32 -9.94 26.09 3.62
CA LEU A 32 -8.92 25.25 4.24
C LEU A 32 -9.42 24.57 5.53
N GLY A 33 -10.24 25.27 6.32
CA GLY A 33 -10.84 24.70 7.53
C GLY A 33 -11.79 23.55 7.22
N THR A 34 -12.61 23.67 6.17
CA THR A 34 -13.48 22.60 5.69
C THR A 34 -12.67 21.39 5.23
N LYS A 35 -11.61 21.59 4.43
CA LYS A 35 -10.72 20.50 3.98
C LYS A 35 -10.13 19.74 5.16
N VAL A 36 -9.51 20.46 6.10
CA VAL A 36 -8.89 19.85 7.28
C VAL A 36 -9.94 19.18 8.18
N LEU A 37 -11.13 19.75 8.34
CA LEU A 37 -12.21 19.14 9.12
C LEU A 37 -12.59 17.76 8.58
N TYR A 38 -12.75 17.64 7.27
CA TYR A 38 -13.19 16.39 6.66
C TYR A 38 -12.07 15.34 6.62
N LEU A 39 -10.81 15.74 6.43
CA LEU A 39 -9.68 14.83 6.62
C LEU A 39 -9.62 14.30 8.06
N GLN A 40 -9.82 15.16 9.07
CA GLN A 40 -9.87 14.73 10.48
C GLN A 40 -11.06 13.81 10.77
N ARG A 41 -12.21 14.06 10.16
CA ARG A 41 -13.38 13.17 10.28
C ARG A 41 -13.13 11.82 9.64
N ALA A 42 -12.43 11.76 8.51
CA ALA A 42 -12.07 10.49 7.85
C ALA A 42 -11.22 9.58 8.76
N LEU A 43 -10.44 10.17 9.66
CA LEU A 43 -9.62 9.42 10.63
C LEU A 43 -10.36 9.09 11.94
N SER A 44 -11.34 9.90 12.34
CA SER A 44 -11.94 9.83 13.69
C SER A 44 -13.36 9.25 13.74
N GLN A 45 -14.09 9.27 12.63
CA GLN A 45 -15.44 8.74 12.53
C GLN A 45 -15.41 7.30 12.01
N ASP A 46 -16.38 6.49 12.41
CA ASP A 46 -16.62 5.22 11.71
C ASP A 46 -17.10 5.48 10.27
N CYS A 47 -17.04 4.43 9.44
CA CYS A 47 -17.37 4.51 8.02
C CYS A 47 -18.75 5.14 7.77
N GLN A 48 -19.79 4.75 8.49
CA GLN A 48 -21.15 5.25 8.27
C GLN A 48 -21.30 6.70 8.73
N ALA A 49 -20.76 7.06 9.88
CA ALA A 49 -20.74 8.43 10.37
C ALA A 49 -19.99 9.37 9.40
N PHE A 50 -18.92 8.89 8.79
CA PHE A 50 -18.18 9.66 7.80
C PHE A 50 -18.96 9.85 6.49
N LEU A 51 -19.56 8.78 5.94
CA LEU A 51 -20.41 8.88 4.75
C LEU A 51 -21.59 9.85 4.97
N GLN A 52 -22.18 9.87 6.17
CA GLN A 52 -23.21 10.84 6.54
C GLN A 52 -22.68 12.27 6.65
N SER A 53 -21.41 12.46 7.00
CA SER A 53 -20.78 13.78 6.94
C SER A 53 -20.63 14.25 5.49
N LEU A 54 -20.26 13.37 4.56
CA LEU A 54 -20.17 13.69 3.13
C LEU A 54 -21.52 14.09 2.50
N ASP A 55 -22.65 13.57 3.02
CA ASP A 55 -23.98 14.02 2.57
C ASP A 55 -24.21 15.53 2.80
N ARG A 56 -23.50 16.17 3.73
CA ARG A 56 -23.59 17.62 3.98
C ARG A 56 -22.58 18.43 3.14
N LEU A 57 -21.65 17.75 2.48
CA LEU A 57 -20.58 18.34 1.68
C LEU A 57 -20.94 18.40 0.20
N TYR A 58 -21.70 17.42 -0.28
CA TYR A 58 -22.19 17.37 -1.64
C TYR A 58 -23.28 18.42 -1.91
N ASN A 59 -23.17 19.13 -3.02
CA ASN A 59 -24.17 20.11 -3.47
C ASN A 59 -24.74 19.73 -4.85
N PRO A 60 -25.95 19.14 -4.91
CA PRO A 60 -26.56 18.68 -6.16
C PRO A 60 -27.03 19.81 -7.08
N HIS A 61 -27.08 21.06 -6.59
CA HIS A 61 -27.53 22.21 -7.38
C HIS A 61 -26.41 22.81 -8.25
N LEU A 62 -25.15 22.39 -8.03
CA LEU A 62 -24.05 22.78 -8.90
C LEU A 62 -24.23 22.18 -10.30
N MET A 63 -23.75 22.90 -11.32
CA MET A 63 -23.84 22.49 -12.72
C MET A 63 -22.46 22.53 -13.40
N GLY A 64 -22.30 21.74 -14.45
CA GLY A 64 -21.08 21.71 -15.27
C GLY A 64 -19.81 21.44 -14.45
N LYS A 65 -18.76 22.23 -14.69
CA LYS A 65 -17.44 22.05 -14.05
C LYS A 65 -17.48 22.14 -12.52
N ALA A 66 -18.35 22.97 -11.96
CA ALA A 66 -18.47 23.11 -10.51
C ALA A 66 -19.07 21.86 -9.86
N LYS A 67 -20.05 21.23 -10.52
CA LYS A 67 -20.60 19.93 -10.08
C LYS A 67 -19.52 18.86 -10.09
N GLN A 68 -18.75 18.79 -11.18
CA GLN A 68 -17.67 17.81 -11.31
C GLN A 68 -16.63 17.99 -10.22
N ALA A 69 -16.15 19.21 -9.97
CA ALA A 69 -15.18 19.49 -8.91
C ALA A 69 -15.70 19.08 -7.52
N ASN A 70 -16.95 19.41 -7.19
CA ASN A 70 -17.55 18.98 -5.92
C ASN A 70 -17.65 17.45 -5.80
N LEU A 71 -17.98 16.75 -6.90
CA LEU A 71 -18.04 15.30 -6.91
C LEU A 71 -16.65 14.65 -6.79
N GLU A 72 -15.62 15.19 -7.47
CA GLU A 72 -14.23 14.72 -7.32
C GLU A 72 -13.71 14.93 -5.90
N PHE A 73 -14.03 16.05 -5.27
CA PHE A 73 -13.67 16.31 -3.88
C PHE A 73 -14.31 15.29 -2.92
N VAL A 74 -15.61 15.01 -3.10
CA VAL A 74 -16.30 13.97 -2.33
C VAL A 74 -15.71 12.59 -2.61
N ARG A 75 -15.36 12.28 -3.87
CA ARG A 75 -14.73 11.01 -4.27
C ARG A 75 -13.37 10.82 -3.60
N ALA A 76 -12.54 11.86 -3.53
CA ALA A 76 -11.25 11.81 -2.88
C ALA A 76 -11.36 11.51 -1.38
N LEU A 77 -12.27 12.18 -0.68
CA LEU A 77 -12.54 11.91 0.73
C LEU A 77 -13.13 10.51 0.95
N LYS A 78 -14.04 10.07 0.07
CA LYS A 78 -14.59 8.71 0.12
C LYS A 78 -13.50 7.66 -0.04
N LEU A 79 -12.56 7.84 -0.98
CA LEU A 79 -11.47 6.88 -1.17
C LEU A 79 -10.63 6.74 0.11
N ILE A 80 -10.27 7.85 0.75
CA ILE A 80 -9.51 7.81 2.02
C ILE A 80 -10.26 6.94 3.03
N ASN A 81 -11.58 7.14 3.18
CA ASN A 81 -12.41 6.32 4.04
C ASN A 81 -12.46 4.85 3.61
N ASP A 82 -12.54 4.57 2.31
CA ASP A 82 -12.54 3.20 1.78
C ASP A 82 -11.24 2.47 2.10
N LEU A 83 -10.10 3.14 1.96
CA LEU A 83 -8.80 2.59 2.29
C LEU A 83 -8.63 2.40 3.81
N CYS A 84 -9.04 3.39 4.64
CA CYS A 84 -8.95 3.33 6.10
C CYS A 84 -9.75 2.17 6.71
N PHE A 85 -10.94 1.90 6.17
CA PHE A 85 -11.86 0.89 6.70
C PHE A 85 -11.87 -0.40 5.89
N ASN A 86 -11.04 -0.48 4.84
CA ASN A 86 -11.03 -1.57 3.86
C ASN A 86 -12.46 -1.88 3.36
N ASN A 87 -13.20 -0.84 3.00
CA ASN A 87 -14.61 -0.98 2.63
C ASN A 87 -14.75 -1.80 1.34
N PRO A 88 -15.86 -2.55 1.18
CA PRO A 88 -16.25 -3.04 -0.12
C PRO A 88 -16.59 -1.85 -1.03
N VAL A 89 -16.09 -1.87 -2.27
CA VAL A 89 -16.31 -0.84 -3.28
C VAL A 89 -16.64 -1.52 -4.60
N LYS A 90 -17.59 -0.95 -5.35
CA LYS A 90 -17.94 -1.43 -6.68
C LYS A 90 -17.00 -0.80 -7.72
N TYR A 91 -16.15 -1.61 -8.32
CA TYR A 91 -15.22 -1.21 -9.37
C TYR A 91 -15.74 -1.76 -10.70
N GLN A 92 -16.32 -0.90 -11.54
CA GLN A 92 -16.84 -1.19 -12.89
C GLN A 92 -16.79 -2.66 -13.33
N GLU A 93 -15.73 -3.07 -14.05
CA GLU A 93 -15.55 -4.40 -14.63
C GLU A 93 -15.07 -5.46 -13.60
N TYR A 94 -14.58 -5.02 -12.44
CA TYR A 94 -13.99 -5.86 -11.40
C TYR A 94 -14.96 -6.29 -10.29
N GLY A 95 -16.20 -5.80 -10.33
CA GLY A 95 -17.25 -6.12 -9.36
C GLY A 95 -17.04 -5.44 -8.00
N ILE A 96 -17.64 -6.01 -6.95
CA ILE A 96 -17.45 -5.51 -5.58
C ILE A 96 -16.18 -6.15 -5.00
N ARG A 97 -15.23 -5.32 -4.56
CA ARG A 97 -13.98 -5.75 -3.92
C ARG A 97 -13.67 -4.87 -2.72
N ASP A 98 -13.01 -5.43 -1.72
CA ASP A 98 -12.44 -4.62 -0.64
C ASP A 98 -11.39 -3.67 -1.20
N ALA A 99 -11.40 -2.41 -0.74
CA ALA A 99 -10.57 -1.36 -1.29
C ALA A 99 -9.08 -1.71 -1.26
N LEU A 100 -8.56 -2.23 -0.14
CA LEU A 100 -7.16 -2.60 -0.05
C LEU A 100 -6.83 -3.77 -0.97
N SER A 101 -7.71 -4.76 -1.06
CA SER A 101 -7.54 -5.90 -1.96
C SER A 101 -7.51 -5.48 -3.42
N HIS A 102 -8.34 -4.52 -3.81
CA HIS A 102 -8.35 -4.00 -5.17
C HIS A 102 -7.02 -3.32 -5.54
N TYR A 103 -6.47 -2.48 -4.66
CA TYR A 103 -5.27 -1.69 -4.98
C TYR A 103 -3.95 -2.41 -4.68
N PHE A 104 -3.90 -3.28 -3.68
CA PHE A 104 -2.63 -3.73 -3.10
C PHE A 104 -2.40 -5.24 -3.09
N ALA A 105 -3.39 -6.05 -3.49
CA ALA A 105 -3.28 -7.51 -3.37
C ALA A 105 -2.18 -8.08 -4.29
N SER A 106 -2.00 -7.50 -5.47
CA SER A 106 -0.92 -7.86 -6.40
C SER A 106 0.48 -7.51 -5.87
N LEU A 107 0.56 -6.58 -4.92
CA LEU A 107 1.81 -6.10 -4.33
C LEU A 107 2.21 -6.87 -3.08
N GLY A 108 1.33 -7.70 -2.52
CA GLY A 108 1.64 -8.54 -1.35
C GLY A 108 0.47 -8.73 -0.39
N SER A 109 0.76 -9.38 0.74
CA SER A 109 -0.25 -9.64 1.79
C SER A 109 -0.81 -8.33 2.35
N ILE A 110 -2.12 -8.31 2.58
CA ILE A 110 -2.82 -7.14 3.12
C ILE A 110 -3.20 -7.39 4.57
N SER A 111 -2.88 -6.42 5.42
CA SER A 111 -3.32 -6.33 6.80
C SER A 111 -4.07 -5.01 6.96
N ALA A 112 -5.40 -5.05 7.05
CA ALA A 112 -6.22 -3.85 7.11
C ALA A 112 -5.83 -2.93 8.27
N ASN A 113 -5.49 -3.51 9.43
CA ASN A 113 -5.03 -2.74 10.59
C ASN A 113 -3.69 -2.05 10.32
N ASP A 114 -2.75 -2.71 9.64
CA ASP A 114 -1.46 -2.08 9.34
C ASP A 114 -1.60 -0.97 8.30
N PHE A 115 -2.41 -1.20 7.25
CA PHE A 115 -2.72 -0.16 6.27
C PHE A 115 -3.41 1.03 6.92
N LYS A 116 -4.38 0.81 7.80
CA LYS A 116 -5.07 1.88 8.53
C LYS A 116 -4.09 2.76 9.30
N ILE A 117 -3.13 2.16 10.02
CA ILE A 117 -2.10 2.91 10.75
C ILE A 117 -1.29 3.79 9.80
N ILE A 118 -0.83 3.25 8.67
CA ILE A 118 -0.02 4.00 7.71
C ILE A 118 -0.84 5.10 7.04
N ILE A 119 -2.11 4.85 6.69
CA ILE A 119 -3.00 5.87 6.12
C ILE A 119 -3.21 7.00 7.12
N GLU A 120 -3.46 6.68 8.39
CA GLU A 120 -3.58 7.68 9.45
C GLU A 120 -2.31 8.53 9.56
N GLU A 121 -1.11 7.93 9.49
CA GLU A 121 0.17 8.64 9.49
C GLU A 121 0.30 9.60 8.30
N ILE A 122 0.02 9.11 7.08
CA ILE A 122 0.11 9.88 5.84
C ILE A 122 -0.86 11.06 5.85
N ILE A 123 -2.12 10.82 6.20
CA ILE A 123 -3.15 11.89 6.23
C ILE A 123 -2.84 12.92 7.31
N ASN A 124 -2.34 12.49 8.48
CA ASN A 124 -1.93 13.44 9.52
C ASN A 124 -0.74 14.30 9.05
N ALA A 125 0.24 13.73 8.35
CA ALA A 125 1.33 14.51 7.75
C ALA A 125 0.79 15.54 6.74
N GLY A 126 -0.13 15.12 5.88
CA GLY A 126 -0.81 16.03 4.94
C GLY A 126 -1.58 17.15 5.65
N ILE A 127 -2.30 16.86 6.74
CA ILE A 127 -2.99 17.86 7.55
C ILE A 127 -1.99 18.88 8.13
N VAL A 128 -0.83 18.44 8.60
CA VAL A 128 0.22 19.33 9.13
C VAL A 128 0.69 20.28 8.04
N VAL A 129 1.01 19.78 6.84
CA VAL A 129 1.42 20.60 5.69
C VAL A 129 0.33 21.60 5.30
N LEU A 130 -0.93 21.16 5.22
CA LEU A 130 -2.07 22.04 4.92
C LEU A 130 -2.25 23.14 5.98
N SER A 131 -1.93 22.83 7.24
CA SER A 131 -2.20 23.71 8.38
C SER A 131 -1.05 24.66 8.72
N GLU A 132 0.10 24.54 8.06
CA GLU A 132 1.31 25.29 8.36
C GLU A 132 1.08 26.80 8.26
N GLY A 133 1.32 27.51 9.36
CA GLY A 133 1.16 28.97 9.49
C GLY A 133 -0.27 29.49 9.41
N LYS A 134 -1.30 28.64 9.48
CA LYS A 134 -2.72 29.00 9.23
C LYS A 134 -3.69 28.52 10.32
N GLN A 135 -3.19 28.18 11.51
CA GLN A 135 -3.96 27.52 12.56
C GLN A 135 -5.21 28.31 13.00
N GLU A 136 -5.09 29.62 13.19
CA GLU A 136 -6.21 30.48 13.63
C GLU A 136 -7.31 30.57 12.57
N VAL A 137 -6.93 30.75 11.30
CA VAL A 137 -7.86 30.81 10.17
C VAL A 137 -8.61 29.49 10.02
N ILE A 138 -7.88 28.38 10.11
CA ILE A 138 -8.45 27.02 10.05
C ILE A 138 -9.43 26.79 11.20
N ALA A 139 -9.09 27.21 12.42
CA ALA A 139 -9.98 27.06 13.57
C ALA A 139 -11.31 27.81 13.37
N ALA A 140 -11.25 29.08 12.97
CA ALA A 140 -12.45 29.88 12.70
C ALA A 140 -13.31 29.31 11.57
N GLN A 141 -12.67 28.83 10.51
CA GLN A 141 -13.35 28.19 9.38
C GLN A 141 -14.01 26.86 9.77
N LYS A 142 -13.36 26.04 10.61
CA LYS A 142 -13.96 24.81 11.14
C LYS A 142 -15.21 25.08 11.97
N GLU A 143 -15.17 26.08 12.84
CA GLU A 143 -16.33 26.48 13.63
C GLU A 143 -17.48 26.97 12.74
N THR A 144 -17.16 27.83 11.77
CA THR A 144 -18.13 28.32 10.76
C THR A 144 -18.77 27.16 10.00
N ARG A 145 -17.95 26.20 9.55
CA ARG A 145 -18.44 25.02 8.83
C ARG A 145 -19.34 24.16 9.71
N ALA A 146 -18.91 23.84 10.93
CA ALA A 146 -19.68 23.05 11.88
C ALA A 146 -21.04 23.69 12.20
N ALA A 147 -21.09 25.02 12.35
CA ALA A 147 -22.33 25.77 12.55
C ALA A 147 -23.23 25.75 11.30
N SER A 148 -22.67 25.84 10.10
CA SER A 148 -23.48 25.77 8.87
C SER A 148 -24.09 24.38 8.64
N GLU A 149 -23.39 23.32 9.02
CA GLU A 149 -23.81 21.93 8.79
C GLU A 149 -25.10 21.53 9.52
N THR A 150 -25.49 22.25 10.59
CA THR A 150 -26.77 22.02 11.28
C THR A 150 -27.98 22.39 10.42
N HIS A 151 -27.78 23.24 9.40
CA HIS A 151 -28.82 23.73 8.52
C HIS A 151 -28.76 23.13 7.11
N ILE A 152 -27.73 22.33 6.81
CA ILE A 152 -27.58 21.67 5.51
C ILE A 152 -28.46 20.42 5.47
N ILE A 153 -29.37 20.39 4.50
CA ILE A 153 -30.15 19.18 4.16
C ILE A 153 -29.18 18.13 3.62
N ARG A 154 -29.21 16.92 4.19
CA ARG A 154 -28.37 15.79 3.74
C ARG A 154 -28.70 15.44 2.29
N GLN A 155 -27.69 15.46 1.42
CA GLN A 155 -27.78 15.15 0.00
C GLN A 155 -27.12 13.81 -0.27
N THR A 156 -27.91 12.77 -0.54
CA THR A 156 -27.40 11.41 -0.76
C THR A 156 -27.22 11.06 -2.25
N ALA A 157 -27.54 11.98 -3.16
CA ALA A 157 -27.49 11.72 -4.61
C ALA A 157 -26.08 11.32 -5.11
N TRP A 158 -25.02 11.90 -4.53
CA TRP A 158 -23.64 11.52 -4.85
C TRP A 158 -23.36 10.03 -4.64
N ARG A 159 -24.05 9.37 -3.69
CA ARG A 159 -23.85 7.95 -3.41
C ARG A 159 -24.22 7.07 -4.61
N ARG A 160 -25.20 7.49 -5.41
CA ARG A 160 -25.53 6.81 -6.68
C ARG A 160 -24.59 7.23 -7.80
N GLU A 161 -24.20 8.51 -7.84
CA GLU A 161 -23.25 9.02 -8.84
C GLU A 161 -21.84 8.40 -8.71
N LEU A 162 -21.51 7.85 -7.53
CA LEU A 162 -20.29 7.10 -7.26
C LEU A 162 -20.50 5.58 -7.16
N ASP A 163 -21.67 5.07 -7.56
CA ASP A 163 -21.98 3.63 -7.61
C ASP A 163 -21.69 2.85 -6.30
N LEU A 164 -22.00 3.44 -5.13
CA LEU A 164 -21.74 2.79 -3.84
C LEU A 164 -22.47 1.43 -3.70
N PRO A 165 -21.84 0.41 -3.07
CA PRO A 165 -22.50 -0.83 -2.69
C PRO A 165 -23.76 -0.62 -1.82
N GLN A 166 -24.74 -1.52 -1.92
CA GLN A 166 -26.07 -1.42 -1.27
C GLN A 166 -26.00 -1.20 0.25
N ASP A 167 -25.05 -1.84 0.93
CA ASP A 167 -24.75 -1.71 2.36
C ASP A 167 -24.28 -0.29 2.75
N GLN A 168 -23.70 0.45 1.82
CA GLN A 168 -23.30 1.86 2.01
C GLN A 168 -24.35 2.87 1.52
N LEU A 169 -25.43 2.41 0.86
CA LEU A 169 -26.50 3.27 0.35
C LEU A 169 -27.58 3.63 1.40
N ALA A 170 -27.69 2.90 2.52
CA ALA A 170 -28.62 3.23 3.59
C ALA A 170 -28.21 4.53 4.33
N PRO A 171 -29.15 5.39 4.80
CA PRO A 171 -30.33 4.99 5.55
C PRO A 171 -31.61 5.75 5.17
N ALA A 172 -32.57 5.08 4.51
CA ALA A 172 -33.90 5.66 4.35
C ALA A 172 -34.79 5.33 5.56
N SER A 173 -35.06 6.37 6.36
CA SER A 173 -36.17 6.58 7.31
C SER A 173 -36.07 5.94 8.72
N HIS A 174 -36.04 6.77 9.77
CA HIS A 174 -37.22 7.24 10.52
C HIS A 174 -36.81 8.32 11.53
N SER A 175 -37.68 9.31 11.70
CA SER A 175 -37.67 10.29 12.78
C SER A 175 -37.51 9.62 14.15
N ALA A 176 -36.49 10.01 14.92
CA ALA A 176 -36.47 9.79 16.35
C ALA A 176 -35.78 10.99 17.02
N HIS A 177 -36.52 11.64 17.90
CA HIS A 177 -36.06 12.65 18.84
C HIS A 177 -34.81 12.22 19.60
N HIS A 178 -33.83 13.12 19.75
CA HIS A 178 -32.86 13.27 20.86
C HIS A 178 -31.71 14.17 20.38
N ASN A 179 -31.10 15.09 21.14
CA ASN A 179 -31.32 15.76 22.41
C ASN A 179 -30.29 16.92 22.38
N PRO A 180 -30.65 18.21 22.47
CA PRO A 180 -29.69 19.31 22.29
C PRO A 180 -28.98 19.59 23.60
N ALA A 181 -28.03 18.72 23.97
CA ALA A 181 -27.19 18.94 25.16
C ALA A 181 -25.86 18.17 25.03
N PHE A 182 -25.02 18.54 24.07
CA PHE A 182 -23.59 18.15 24.09
C PHE A 182 -22.73 19.15 23.31
N PHE A 183 -22.93 20.44 23.57
CA PHE A 183 -21.96 21.48 23.23
C PHE A 183 -21.79 22.40 24.43
N GLN A 184 -21.14 21.89 25.48
CA GLN A 184 -20.43 22.71 26.44
C GLN A 184 -19.08 22.07 26.72
N GLY A 185 -18.04 22.82 26.33
CA GLY A 185 -16.67 22.76 26.81
C GLY A 185 -16.17 21.42 27.35
N VAL A 186 -15.61 20.59 26.46
CA VAL A 186 -14.49 19.74 26.84
C VAL A 186 -13.45 19.85 25.74
N GLN A 187 -12.34 20.53 26.03
CA GLN A 187 -11.07 20.28 25.35
C GLN A 187 -10.71 18.81 25.58
N PHE A 188 -11.21 17.91 24.73
CA PHE A 188 -10.70 16.55 24.70
C PHE A 188 -9.35 16.57 23.96
N ARG A 189 -8.30 17.01 24.66
CA ARG A 189 -6.95 16.46 24.43
C ARG A 189 -6.93 15.07 25.06
N VAL A 190 -7.57 14.08 24.42
CA VAL A 190 -7.16 12.70 24.65
C VAL A 190 -5.88 12.55 23.84
N HIS A 191 -4.73 12.69 24.48
CA HIS A 191 -3.49 12.15 23.94
C HIS A 191 -3.65 10.62 23.91
N LEU A 192 -4.27 10.11 22.85
CA LEU A 192 -4.33 8.69 22.56
C LEU A 192 -2.88 8.21 22.46
N ILE A 193 -2.44 7.48 23.48
CA ILE A 193 -1.17 6.78 23.49
C ILE A 193 -1.27 5.71 22.39
N PRO A 194 -0.43 5.73 21.34
CA PRO A 194 -0.48 4.74 20.29
C PRO A 194 -0.45 3.32 20.86
N VAL A 195 -1.21 2.38 20.28
CA VAL A 195 -1.30 0.98 20.76
C VAL A 195 0.09 0.35 20.94
N ARG A 196 1.06 0.70 20.09
CA ARG A 196 2.44 0.23 20.22
C ARG A 196 3.21 0.82 21.41
N ILE A 197 2.91 2.04 21.84
CA ILE A 197 3.43 2.59 23.10
C ILE A 197 2.76 1.88 24.29
N GLN A 198 1.49 1.50 24.16
CA GLN A 198 0.79 0.71 25.18
C GLN A 198 1.48 -0.64 25.46
N ILE A 199 2.08 -1.26 24.43
CA ILE A 199 2.88 -2.49 24.59
C ILE A 199 4.10 -2.24 25.49
N LEU A 200 4.80 -1.12 25.30
CA LEU A 200 5.94 -0.74 26.17
C LEU A 200 5.50 -0.47 27.61
N ILE A 201 4.30 0.11 27.78
CA ILE A 201 3.71 0.34 29.11
C ILE A 201 3.34 -0.97 29.79
N GLN A 202 2.68 -1.88 29.07
CA GLN A 202 2.30 -3.21 29.57
C GLN A 202 3.52 -4.06 29.93
N ALA A 203 4.62 -3.90 29.18
CA ALA A 203 5.90 -4.55 29.47
C ALA A 203 6.67 -3.90 30.64
N ASN A 204 6.13 -2.86 31.29
CA ASN A 204 6.79 -2.04 32.31
C ASN A 204 8.10 -1.38 31.84
N LEU A 205 8.26 -1.18 30.52
CA LEU A 205 9.42 -0.52 29.92
C LEU A 205 9.23 1.00 29.80
N LEU A 206 7.99 1.47 29.93
CA LEU A 206 7.62 2.89 29.91
C LEU A 206 6.46 3.14 30.89
N THR A 207 6.49 4.21 31.69
CA THR A 207 5.35 4.53 32.56
C THR A 207 4.27 5.31 31.81
N ASN A 208 3.01 5.22 32.27
CA ASN A 208 1.92 6.04 31.71
C ASN A 208 2.24 7.55 31.75
N ALA A 209 2.85 8.02 32.83
CA ALA A 209 3.24 9.41 32.99
C ALA A 209 4.34 9.82 31.98
N ALA A 210 5.35 8.96 31.79
CA ALA A 210 6.40 9.20 30.81
C ALA A 210 5.82 9.18 29.38
N ALA A 211 4.98 8.21 29.04
CA ALA A 211 4.34 8.10 27.74
C ALA A 211 3.48 9.33 27.38
N ALA A 212 2.75 9.88 28.36
CA ALA A 212 1.95 11.08 28.17
C ALA A 212 2.80 12.34 27.95
N ALA A 213 4.02 12.38 28.50
CA ALA A 213 4.95 13.50 28.38
C ALA A 213 5.73 13.50 27.04
N LEU A 214 5.74 12.40 26.29
CA LEU A 214 6.43 12.30 25.01
C LEU A 214 5.79 13.21 23.96
N SER A 215 6.65 13.94 23.23
CA SER A 215 6.30 14.60 21.97
C SER A 215 5.93 13.57 20.89
N GLN A 216 5.29 14.03 19.81
CA GLN A 216 4.93 13.14 18.71
C GLN A 216 6.15 12.49 18.04
N VAL A 217 7.26 13.22 17.92
CA VAL A 217 8.51 12.72 17.35
C VAL A 217 9.07 11.59 18.21
N GLU A 218 9.09 11.77 19.53
CA GLU A 218 9.55 10.73 20.47
C GLU A 218 8.63 9.51 20.45
N ARG A 219 7.31 9.69 20.35
CA ARG A 219 6.37 8.58 20.17
C ARG A 219 6.67 7.81 18.89
N ASN A 220 6.89 8.50 17.77
CA ASN A 220 7.21 7.85 16.49
C ASN A 220 8.52 7.05 16.59
N ARG A 221 9.56 7.61 17.21
CA ARG A 221 10.83 6.90 17.45
C ARG A 221 10.63 5.62 18.25
N LEU A 222 9.86 5.68 19.33
CA LEU A 222 9.54 4.50 20.14
C LEU A 222 8.68 3.49 19.40
N VAL A 223 7.75 3.93 18.55
CA VAL A 223 6.93 3.04 17.71
C VAL A 223 7.77 2.25 16.71
N CYS A 224 8.73 2.90 16.05
CA CYS A 224 9.61 2.26 15.08
C CYS A 224 10.60 1.30 15.74
N THR A 225 11.11 1.66 16.91
CA THR A 225 12.10 0.85 17.65
C THR A 225 11.48 -0.10 18.68
N GLN A 226 10.15 -0.12 18.81
CA GLN A 226 9.42 -0.97 19.75
C GLN A 226 9.84 -2.45 19.67
N PRO A 227 10.08 -3.05 18.49
CA PRO A 227 10.58 -4.42 18.41
C PRO A 227 11.96 -4.60 19.07
N LEU A 228 12.90 -3.67 18.87
CA LEU A 228 14.22 -3.71 19.51
C LEU A 228 14.12 -3.56 21.03
N ILE A 229 13.26 -2.65 21.49
CA ILE A 229 13.04 -2.40 22.91
C ILE A 229 12.42 -3.62 23.59
N SER A 230 11.39 -4.20 22.98
CA SER A 230 10.64 -5.31 23.56
C SER A 230 11.44 -6.61 23.60
N ASN A 231 12.45 -6.75 22.72
CA ASN A 231 13.39 -7.88 22.74
C ASN A 231 14.62 -7.62 23.62
N GLY A 232 14.66 -6.50 24.36
CA GLY A 232 15.78 -6.15 25.25
C GLY A 232 17.08 -5.81 24.51
N LEU A 233 17.01 -5.56 23.20
CA LEU A 233 18.15 -5.18 22.38
C LEU A 233 18.47 -3.69 22.45
N MET A 234 17.52 -2.88 22.93
CA MET A 234 17.63 -1.44 23.08
C MET A 234 16.79 -0.97 24.28
N THR A 235 17.22 0.07 24.97
CA THR A 235 16.43 0.71 26.03
C THR A 235 15.61 1.89 25.49
N VAL A 236 14.56 2.27 26.22
CA VAL A 236 13.74 3.46 25.87
C VAL A 236 14.58 4.74 25.76
N PRO A 237 15.50 5.07 26.70
CA PRO A 237 16.36 6.24 26.54
C PRO A 237 17.24 6.20 25.30
N GLU A 238 17.81 5.03 24.97
CA GLU A 238 18.62 4.86 23.76
C GLU A 238 17.80 5.08 22.49
N ALA A 239 16.58 4.55 22.44
CA ALA A 239 15.66 4.75 21.33
C ALA A 239 15.27 6.22 21.12
N LEU A 240 15.07 6.96 22.22
CA LEU A 240 14.76 8.39 22.16
C LEU A 240 15.96 9.24 21.72
N ALA A 241 17.17 8.79 22.03
CA ALA A 241 18.43 9.45 21.65
C ALA A 241 18.84 9.23 20.19
N LEU A 242 18.15 8.34 19.45
CA LEU A 242 18.42 8.12 18.03
C LEU A 242 18.21 9.38 17.19
N THR A 243 19.07 9.56 16.20
CA THR A 243 18.92 10.62 15.19
C THR A 243 17.76 10.31 14.22
N GLY A 244 17.45 11.28 13.35
CA GLY A 244 16.52 11.10 12.23
C GLY A 244 16.86 9.86 11.39
N ASP A 245 18.10 9.72 10.95
CA ASP A 245 18.42 8.65 10.01
C ASP A 245 18.52 7.29 10.73
N GLN A 246 19.00 7.29 11.97
CA GLN A 246 19.10 6.09 12.80
C GLN A 246 17.74 5.46 13.12
N HIS A 247 16.72 6.29 13.45
CA HIS A 247 15.40 5.75 13.76
C HIS A 247 14.71 5.17 12.52
N LEU A 248 14.94 5.75 11.34
CA LEU A 248 14.44 5.21 10.08
C LEU A 248 15.12 3.88 9.79
N SER A 249 16.46 3.85 9.78
CA SER A 249 17.26 2.65 9.52
C SER A 249 16.83 1.46 10.40
N LEU A 250 16.77 1.68 11.71
CA LEU A 250 16.42 0.65 12.70
C LEU A 250 14.92 0.29 12.74
N GLY A 251 14.06 1.13 12.18
CA GLY A 251 12.63 0.89 12.08
C GLY A 251 12.25 -0.09 10.98
N HIS A 252 13.16 -0.40 10.05
CA HIS A 252 12.91 -1.39 9.01
C HIS A 252 12.92 -2.82 9.57
N LYS A 253 11.89 -3.60 9.20
CA LYS A 253 11.71 -4.98 9.66
C LYS A 253 12.89 -5.85 9.25
N GLU A 254 13.44 -5.62 8.07
CA GLU A 254 14.55 -6.36 7.50
C GLU A 254 15.82 -6.16 8.35
N ILE A 255 16.14 -4.92 8.69
CA ILE A 255 17.27 -4.58 9.57
C ILE A 255 17.07 -5.15 10.98
N PHE A 256 15.86 -5.00 11.54
CA PHE A 256 15.52 -5.62 12.82
C PHE A 256 15.73 -7.14 12.80
N THR A 257 15.30 -7.82 11.73
CA THR A 257 15.44 -9.27 11.55
C THR A 257 16.92 -9.66 11.55
N LEU A 258 17.76 -8.94 10.80
CA LEU A 258 19.21 -9.18 10.80
C LEU A 258 19.86 -8.97 12.18
N ILE A 259 19.37 -8.02 12.98
CA ILE A 259 19.85 -7.82 14.35
C ILE A 259 19.40 -8.96 15.26
N GLN A 260 18.13 -9.35 15.17
CA GLN A 260 17.55 -10.44 15.98
C GLN A 260 18.24 -11.78 15.70
N GLU A 261 18.57 -12.05 14.43
CA GLU A 261 19.31 -13.23 13.99
C GLU A 261 20.82 -13.14 14.26
N GLN A 262 21.29 -12.07 14.93
CA GLN A 262 22.69 -11.80 15.25
C GLN A 262 23.62 -11.74 14.02
N ARG A 263 23.05 -11.44 12.84
CA ARG A 263 23.79 -11.23 11.58
C ARG A 263 24.34 -9.81 11.48
N LEU A 264 23.65 -8.85 12.10
CA LEU A 264 24.02 -7.44 12.12
C LEU A 264 24.02 -6.93 13.56
N THR A 265 25.14 -6.40 14.05
CA THR A 265 25.15 -5.78 15.39
C THR A 265 24.33 -4.49 15.40
N LEU A 266 23.69 -4.17 16.53
CA LEU A 266 22.94 -2.92 16.69
C LEU A 266 23.79 -1.68 16.42
N GLU A 267 25.04 -1.66 16.90
CA GLU A 267 25.97 -0.54 16.67
C GLU A 267 26.32 -0.37 15.19
N ARG A 268 26.46 -1.47 14.44
CA ARG A 268 26.65 -1.37 12.99
C ARG A 268 25.38 -0.85 12.31
N ALA A 269 24.20 -1.32 12.70
CA ALA A 269 22.93 -0.89 12.13
C ALA A 269 22.67 0.63 12.31
N LYS A 270 23.07 1.19 13.46
CA LYS A 270 23.03 2.65 13.74
C LYS A 270 23.93 3.48 12.82
N ASN A 271 24.96 2.87 12.24
CA ASN A 271 25.99 3.54 11.45
C ASN A 271 25.96 3.09 9.98
N LEU A 272 24.84 2.55 9.52
CA LEU A 272 24.64 2.30 8.09
C LEU A 272 24.42 3.62 7.36
N SER A 273 25.10 3.81 6.24
CA SER A 273 24.69 4.81 5.26
C SER A 273 23.38 4.41 4.58
N ASP A 274 22.69 5.36 3.94
CA ASP A 274 21.46 5.08 3.20
C ASP A 274 21.66 4.01 2.11
N VAL A 275 22.84 4.02 1.47
CA VAL A 275 23.21 3.01 0.47
C VAL A 275 23.31 1.64 1.13
N GLU A 276 24.13 1.51 2.17
CA GLU A 276 24.31 0.23 2.88
C GLU A 276 22.99 -0.29 3.46
N HIS A 277 22.12 0.61 3.93
CA HIS A 277 20.78 0.27 4.39
C HIS A 277 19.95 -0.35 3.27
N GLY A 278 19.82 0.33 2.13
CA GLY A 278 19.08 -0.19 0.97
C GLY A 278 19.65 -1.52 0.46
N GLN A 279 20.98 -1.64 0.43
CA GLN A 279 21.68 -2.87 0.06
C GLN A 279 21.30 -4.06 0.95
N LEU A 280 21.28 -3.85 2.28
CA LEU A 280 20.91 -4.89 3.24
C LEU A 280 19.42 -5.20 3.21
N VAL A 281 18.55 -4.21 3.03
CA VAL A 281 17.11 -4.44 2.88
C VAL A 281 16.83 -5.33 1.67
N CYS A 282 17.41 -5.02 0.51
CA CYS A 282 17.20 -5.79 -0.72
C CYS A 282 17.77 -7.22 -0.64
N THR A 283 18.82 -7.44 0.13
CA THR A 283 19.51 -8.75 0.23
C THR A 283 19.18 -9.51 1.50
N GLN A 284 18.35 -8.95 2.40
CA GLN A 284 18.00 -9.57 3.67
C GLN A 284 17.49 -11.02 3.51
N PRO A 285 16.64 -11.36 2.50
CA PRO A 285 16.22 -12.74 2.31
C PRO A 285 17.39 -13.71 2.07
N LEU A 286 18.40 -13.31 1.30
CA LEU A 286 19.60 -14.12 1.06
C LEU A 286 20.44 -14.27 2.34
N ILE A 287 20.54 -13.19 3.13
CA ILE A 287 21.32 -13.19 4.37
C ILE A 287 20.67 -14.09 5.42
N SER A 288 19.36 -13.96 5.64
CA SER A 288 18.62 -14.74 6.63
C SER A 288 18.52 -16.22 6.27
N ASN A 289 18.63 -16.59 4.99
CA ASN A 289 18.72 -17.98 4.55
C ASN A 289 20.16 -18.53 4.52
N GLU A 290 21.14 -17.80 5.08
CA GLU A 290 22.55 -18.18 5.11
C GLU A 290 23.20 -18.38 3.73
N LEU A 291 22.59 -17.81 2.69
CA LEU A 291 23.10 -17.89 1.32
C LEU A 291 24.13 -16.80 1.03
N MET A 292 24.18 -15.76 1.88
CA MET A 292 25.09 -14.62 1.76
C MET A 292 25.38 -14.02 3.14
N SER A 293 26.60 -13.54 3.37
CA SER A 293 26.92 -12.77 4.59
C SER A 293 26.60 -11.28 4.42
N VAL A 294 26.45 -10.57 5.54
CA VAL A 294 26.28 -9.10 5.54
C VAL A 294 27.43 -8.39 4.81
N LEU A 295 28.67 -8.86 4.99
CA LEU A 295 29.83 -8.26 4.33
C LEU A 295 29.81 -8.48 2.81
N GLU A 296 29.44 -9.67 2.37
CA GLU A 296 29.28 -9.95 0.94
C GLU A 296 28.17 -9.12 0.31
N ALA A 297 27.03 -8.99 1.01
CA ALA A 297 25.93 -8.15 0.58
C ALA A 297 26.37 -6.69 0.40
N LEU A 298 27.08 -6.11 1.37
CA LEU A 298 27.57 -4.72 1.28
C LEU A 298 28.65 -4.52 0.21
N ALA A 299 29.36 -5.59 -0.20
CA ALA A 299 30.39 -5.55 -1.23
C ALA A 299 29.83 -5.63 -2.67
N LEU A 300 28.53 -5.90 -2.84
CA LEU A 300 27.91 -5.95 -4.16
C LEU A 300 27.82 -4.55 -4.77
N THR A 301 27.89 -4.51 -6.11
CA THR A 301 27.62 -3.28 -6.86
C THR A 301 26.12 -2.99 -6.88
N GLY A 302 25.73 -1.74 -7.18
CA GLY A 302 24.32 -1.37 -7.31
C GLY A 302 23.54 -2.25 -8.30
N VAL A 303 24.16 -2.60 -9.43
CA VAL A 303 23.56 -3.50 -10.44
C VAL A 303 23.34 -4.91 -9.89
N GLN A 304 24.30 -5.43 -9.12
CA GLN A 304 24.19 -6.74 -8.49
C GLN A 304 23.08 -6.77 -7.43
N HIS A 305 22.89 -5.66 -6.69
CA HIS A 305 21.77 -5.52 -5.77
C HIS A 305 20.42 -5.52 -6.47
N CYS A 306 20.29 -4.80 -7.58
CA CYS A 306 19.05 -4.82 -8.35
C CYS A 306 18.72 -6.25 -8.79
N SER A 307 19.70 -6.96 -9.35
CA SER A 307 19.53 -8.36 -9.75
C SER A 307 19.09 -9.27 -8.60
N LEU A 308 19.82 -9.26 -7.49
CA LEU A 308 19.59 -10.16 -6.37
C LEU A 308 18.40 -9.75 -5.48
N GLY A 309 17.96 -8.49 -5.58
CA GLY A 309 16.83 -7.95 -4.83
C GLY A 309 15.47 -8.32 -5.40
N HIS A 310 15.40 -8.86 -6.62
CA HIS A 310 14.15 -9.39 -7.17
C HIS A 310 13.71 -10.64 -6.38
N LYS A 311 12.46 -10.63 -5.90
CA LYS A 311 11.87 -11.74 -5.15
C LYS A 311 11.86 -13.04 -5.96
N GLU A 312 11.62 -12.93 -7.27
CA GLU A 312 11.59 -14.04 -8.21
C GLU A 312 12.98 -14.67 -8.33
N ILE A 313 14.03 -13.85 -8.45
CA ILE A 313 15.42 -14.31 -8.47
C ILE A 313 15.79 -14.99 -7.15
N PHE A 314 15.42 -14.40 -6.02
CA PHE A 314 15.59 -15.03 -4.71
C PHE A 314 14.91 -16.41 -4.65
N THR A 315 13.68 -16.52 -5.15
CA THR A 315 12.92 -17.78 -5.17
C THR A 315 13.65 -18.85 -5.98
N LEU A 316 14.14 -18.50 -7.18
CA LEU A 316 14.93 -19.41 -8.01
C LEU A 316 16.24 -19.85 -7.34
N ILE A 317 16.86 -18.97 -6.55
CA ILE A 317 18.07 -19.30 -5.78
C ILE A 317 17.73 -20.25 -4.63
N GLN A 318 16.65 -19.97 -3.89
CA GLN A 318 16.20 -20.79 -2.77
C GLN A 318 15.82 -22.20 -3.22
N GLU A 319 15.19 -22.32 -4.39
CA GLU A 319 14.85 -23.59 -5.04
C GLU A 319 16.04 -24.29 -5.71
N GLN A 320 17.26 -23.74 -5.58
CA GLN A 320 18.50 -24.26 -6.17
C GLN A 320 18.47 -24.37 -7.70
N ARG A 321 17.58 -23.61 -8.37
CA ARG A 321 17.51 -23.50 -9.84
C ARG A 321 18.52 -22.50 -10.39
N LEU A 322 18.93 -21.54 -9.56
CA LEU A 322 19.85 -20.48 -9.92
C LEU A 322 20.91 -20.29 -8.83
N THR A 323 22.16 -20.13 -9.23
CA THR A 323 23.25 -19.80 -8.28
C THR A 323 23.39 -18.29 -8.13
N ILE A 324 23.73 -17.81 -6.93
CA ILE A 324 24.02 -16.39 -6.67
C ILE A 324 25.03 -15.81 -7.68
N ASP A 325 26.10 -16.54 -8.00
CA ASP A 325 27.16 -16.01 -8.87
C ASP A 325 26.70 -15.82 -10.32
N LYS A 326 25.75 -16.64 -10.80
CA LYS A 326 25.10 -16.38 -12.09
C LYS A 326 24.17 -15.17 -11.99
N ALA A 327 23.34 -15.12 -10.94
CA ALA A 327 22.39 -14.04 -10.73
C ALA A 327 23.06 -12.66 -10.71
N LYS A 328 24.20 -12.52 -10.03
CA LYS A 328 25.00 -11.27 -9.98
C LYS A 328 25.35 -10.68 -11.36
N ASN A 329 25.41 -11.50 -12.40
CA ASN A 329 25.96 -11.11 -13.70
C ASN A 329 24.92 -11.03 -14.82
N PHE A 330 23.63 -11.17 -14.50
CA PHE A 330 22.59 -11.00 -15.52
C PHE A 330 22.46 -9.54 -15.97
N SER A 331 22.29 -9.38 -17.27
CA SER A 331 21.78 -8.16 -17.87
C SER A 331 20.31 -7.94 -17.49
N GLN A 332 19.82 -6.70 -17.64
CA GLN A 332 18.40 -6.39 -17.37
C GLN A 332 17.45 -7.27 -18.18
N VAL A 333 17.78 -7.54 -19.45
CA VAL A 333 16.95 -8.37 -20.33
C VAL A 333 16.87 -9.82 -19.84
N GLU A 334 17.97 -10.37 -19.33
CA GLU A 334 17.99 -11.71 -18.75
C GLU A 334 17.20 -11.76 -17.44
N LEU A 335 17.28 -10.70 -16.62
CA LEU A 335 16.46 -10.57 -15.42
C LEU A 335 14.99 -10.52 -15.75
N ASP A 336 14.56 -9.67 -16.69
CA ASP A 336 13.15 -9.55 -17.09
C ASP A 336 12.61 -10.90 -17.59
N ARG A 337 13.40 -11.64 -18.38
CA ARG A 337 13.03 -12.99 -18.83
C ARG A 337 12.81 -13.94 -17.66
N LEU A 338 13.74 -13.99 -16.71
CA LEU A 338 13.64 -14.87 -15.55
C LEU A 338 12.53 -14.46 -14.60
N VAL A 339 12.32 -13.17 -14.37
CA VAL A 339 11.24 -12.65 -13.52
C VAL A 339 9.88 -13.03 -14.12
N CYS A 340 9.66 -12.81 -15.42
CA CYS A 340 8.40 -13.17 -16.06
C CYS A 340 8.15 -14.68 -16.08
N THR A 341 9.19 -15.50 -16.22
CA THR A 341 9.06 -16.96 -16.35
C THR A 341 9.29 -17.74 -15.07
N GLN A 342 9.61 -17.07 -13.96
CA GLN A 342 9.87 -17.70 -12.67
C GLN A 342 8.76 -18.70 -12.27
N PRO A 343 7.46 -18.39 -12.43
CA PRO A 343 6.40 -19.35 -12.09
C PRO A 343 6.49 -20.66 -12.89
N LEU A 344 6.86 -20.61 -14.17
CA LEU A 344 7.05 -21.80 -15.01
C LEU A 344 8.29 -22.60 -14.58
N ILE A 345 9.38 -21.89 -14.25
CA ILE A 345 10.62 -22.53 -13.81
C ILE A 345 10.43 -23.25 -12.48
N SER A 346 9.77 -22.61 -11.51
CA SER A 346 9.50 -23.19 -10.19
C SER A 346 8.56 -24.39 -10.24
N LYS A 347 7.75 -24.51 -11.30
CA LYS A 347 6.91 -25.68 -11.56
C LYS A 347 7.58 -26.76 -12.40
N GLU A 348 8.87 -26.60 -12.70
CA GLU A 348 9.64 -27.51 -13.57
C GLU A 348 9.09 -27.63 -15.00
N LEU A 349 8.22 -26.70 -15.41
CA LEU A 349 7.67 -26.67 -16.76
C LEU A 349 8.66 -26.06 -17.76
N MET A 350 9.61 -25.25 -17.27
CA MET A 350 10.65 -24.60 -18.07
C MET A 350 11.98 -24.61 -17.32
N SER A 351 13.10 -24.69 -18.03
CA SER A 351 14.43 -24.58 -17.42
C SER A 351 14.94 -23.12 -17.43
N VAL A 352 15.87 -22.78 -16.52
CA VAL A 352 16.54 -21.47 -16.52
C VAL A 352 17.23 -21.16 -17.87
N PRO A 353 18.01 -22.08 -18.47
CA PRO A 353 18.58 -21.84 -19.81
C PRO A 353 17.53 -21.57 -20.88
N GLU A 354 16.44 -22.35 -20.89
CA GLU A 354 15.35 -22.15 -21.85
C GLU A 354 14.68 -20.77 -21.70
N ALA A 355 14.43 -20.34 -20.46
CA ALA A 355 13.90 -19.01 -20.18
C ALA A 355 14.81 -17.88 -20.68
N LEU A 356 16.13 -18.04 -20.52
CA LEU A 356 17.12 -17.07 -20.99
C LEU A 356 17.20 -16.98 -22.51
N GLU A 357 16.84 -18.04 -23.24
CA GLU A 357 16.83 -18.08 -24.71
C GLU A 357 15.57 -17.48 -25.34
N LEU A 358 14.56 -17.10 -24.53
CA LEU A 358 13.33 -16.49 -25.03
C LEU A 358 13.61 -15.19 -25.79
N THR A 359 12.99 -15.04 -26.96
CA THR A 359 13.20 -13.91 -27.87
C THR A 359 11.96 -13.05 -28.00
N GLY A 360 12.14 -11.77 -28.39
CA GLY A 360 11.04 -10.82 -28.56
C GLY A 360 10.15 -10.74 -27.31
N TYR A 361 8.83 -10.84 -27.52
CA TYR A 361 7.80 -10.78 -26.47
C TYR A 361 7.45 -12.14 -25.86
N GLN A 362 8.23 -13.21 -26.12
CA GLN A 362 7.90 -14.56 -25.63
C GLN A 362 7.85 -14.64 -24.10
N HIS A 363 8.82 -14.05 -23.40
CA HIS A 363 8.87 -14.05 -21.93
C HIS A 363 7.69 -13.29 -21.30
N LEU A 364 7.31 -12.15 -21.87
CA LEU A 364 6.14 -11.38 -21.40
C LEU A 364 4.86 -12.20 -21.56
N ARG A 365 4.63 -12.81 -22.73
CA ARG A 365 3.47 -13.68 -22.98
C ARG A 365 3.42 -14.87 -22.01
N LEU A 366 4.56 -15.51 -21.77
CA LEU A 366 4.65 -16.64 -20.84
C LEU A 366 4.48 -16.23 -19.37
N GLY A 367 4.74 -14.96 -19.05
CA GLY A 367 4.53 -14.38 -17.73
C GLY A 367 3.11 -13.89 -17.46
N GLU A 368 2.24 -13.86 -18.47
CA GLU A 368 0.83 -13.53 -18.28
C GLU A 368 0.13 -14.60 -17.42
N GLU A 369 -0.55 -14.18 -16.36
CA GLU A 369 -1.15 -15.07 -15.36
C GLU A 369 -2.12 -16.08 -16.00
N ARG A 370 -2.96 -15.65 -16.95
CA ARG A 370 -3.92 -16.54 -17.60
C ARG A 370 -3.25 -17.56 -18.50
N ILE A 371 -2.21 -17.17 -19.22
CA ILE A 371 -1.41 -18.09 -20.06
C ILE A 371 -0.73 -19.14 -19.18
N PHE A 372 -0.14 -18.71 -18.06
CA PHE A 372 0.45 -19.62 -17.09
C PHE A 372 -0.56 -20.65 -16.56
N ILE A 373 -1.77 -20.22 -16.19
CA ILE A 373 -2.84 -21.12 -15.73
C ILE A 373 -3.20 -22.14 -16.83
N LEU A 374 -3.37 -21.70 -18.08
CA LEU A 374 -3.67 -22.61 -19.19
C LEU A 374 -2.56 -23.63 -19.45
N ILE A 375 -1.30 -23.25 -19.23
CA ILE A 375 -0.16 -24.17 -19.31
C ILE A 375 -0.21 -25.19 -18.17
N GLN A 376 -0.48 -24.75 -16.93
CA GLN A 376 -0.63 -25.66 -15.79
C GLN A 376 -1.80 -26.63 -15.94
N GLU A 377 -2.88 -26.20 -16.56
CA GLU A 377 -4.06 -27.03 -16.86
C GLU A 377 -3.83 -27.96 -18.07
N GLU A 378 -2.62 -27.97 -18.67
CA GLU A 378 -2.28 -28.72 -19.87
C GLU A 378 -3.16 -28.39 -21.10
N ARG A 379 -3.89 -27.26 -21.06
CA ARG A 379 -4.75 -26.78 -22.15
C ARG A 379 -3.96 -26.01 -23.21
N LEU A 380 -2.78 -25.51 -22.85
CA LEU A 380 -1.88 -24.79 -23.74
C LEU A 380 -0.45 -25.29 -23.51
N THR A 381 0.24 -25.69 -24.57
CA THR A 381 1.66 -26.05 -24.46
C THR A 381 2.54 -24.80 -24.43
N ILE A 382 3.73 -24.89 -23.84
CA ILE A 382 4.71 -23.79 -23.83
C ILE A 382 5.06 -23.34 -25.26
N GLU A 383 5.21 -24.28 -26.21
CA GLU A 383 5.50 -23.95 -27.60
C GLU A 383 4.34 -23.22 -28.29
N GLN A 384 3.10 -23.57 -28.00
CA GLN A 384 1.94 -22.79 -28.47
C GLN A 384 1.95 -21.39 -27.85
N ALA A 385 2.18 -21.29 -26.53
CA ALA A 385 2.21 -20.03 -25.81
C ALA A 385 3.30 -19.06 -26.33
N LYS A 386 4.50 -19.59 -26.62
CA LYS A 386 5.61 -18.82 -27.24
C LYS A 386 5.21 -18.17 -28.56
N ASN A 387 4.30 -18.79 -29.32
CA ASN A 387 3.90 -18.39 -30.66
C ASN A 387 2.57 -17.64 -30.75
N LEU A 388 1.91 -17.35 -29.62
CA LEU A 388 0.67 -16.58 -29.62
C LEU A 388 0.87 -15.18 -30.20
N THR A 389 -0.03 -14.77 -31.09
CA THR A 389 -0.15 -13.37 -31.52
C THR A 389 -0.71 -12.51 -30.39
N GLN A 390 -0.46 -11.20 -30.42
CA GLN A 390 -1.01 -10.29 -29.40
C GLN A 390 -2.55 -10.38 -29.32
N ALA A 391 -3.24 -10.48 -30.45
CA ALA A 391 -4.70 -10.63 -30.48
C ALA A 391 -5.19 -11.92 -29.79
N GLN A 392 -4.42 -13.01 -29.86
CA GLN A 392 -4.76 -14.25 -29.15
C GLN A 392 -4.49 -14.13 -27.66
N VAL A 393 -3.41 -13.44 -27.26
CA VAL A 393 -3.13 -13.12 -25.84
C VAL A 393 -4.26 -12.28 -25.25
N ASP A 394 -4.66 -11.21 -25.94
CA ASP A 394 -5.75 -10.34 -25.53
C ASP A 394 -7.08 -11.12 -25.47
N GLY A 395 -7.33 -12.00 -26.45
CA GLY A 395 -8.49 -12.88 -26.45
C GLY A 395 -8.55 -13.79 -25.22
N ILE A 396 -7.43 -14.40 -24.84
CA ILE A 396 -7.32 -15.22 -23.62
C ILE A 396 -7.58 -14.37 -22.37
N ASN A 397 -6.96 -13.20 -22.26
CA ASN A 397 -7.10 -12.31 -21.10
C ASN A 397 -8.52 -11.74 -20.96
N LEU A 398 -9.27 -11.61 -22.06
CA LEU A 398 -10.69 -11.20 -22.07
C LEU A 398 -11.67 -12.37 -21.83
N GLY A 399 -11.17 -13.58 -21.57
CA GLY A 399 -12.00 -14.76 -21.29
C GLY A 399 -12.48 -15.52 -22.53
N ASN A 400 -12.00 -15.18 -23.74
CA ASN A 400 -12.30 -15.90 -24.99
C ASN A 400 -11.29 -17.03 -25.25
N GLU A 401 -10.79 -17.66 -24.19
CA GLU A 401 -9.74 -18.67 -24.26
C GLU A 401 -10.14 -19.90 -25.08
N GLU A 402 -11.40 -20.36 -24.99
CA GLU A 402 -11.87 -21.53 -25.74
C GLU A 402 -11.80 -21.32 -27.25
N ASP A 403 -12.18 -20.14 -27.72
CA ASP A 403 -12.11 -19.79 -29.14
C ASP A 403 -10.66 -19.74 -29.63
N VAL A 404 -9.76 -19.17 -28.81
CA VAL A 404 -8.33 -19.12 -29.12
C VAL A 404 -7.72 -20.53 -29.16
N LEU A 405 -8.04 -21.39 -28.19
CA LEU A 405 -7.55 -22.77 -28.13
C LEU A 405 -8.07 -23.60 -29.33
N GLN A 406 -9.33 -23.42 -29.73
CA GLN A 406 -9.86 -24.08 -30.93
C GLN A 406 -9.13 -23.63 -32.20
N GLN A 407 -8.86 -22.33 -32.35
CA GLN A 407 -8.12 -21.80 -33.50
C GLN A 407 -6.69 -22.40 -33.57
N LEU A 408 -6.00 -22.52 -32.44
CA LEU A 408 -4.66 -23.11 -32.38
C LEU A 408 -4.67 -24.60 -32.76
N ASN A 409 -5.65 -25.36 -32.29
CA ASN A 409 -5.80 -26.78 -32.63
C ASN A 409 -6.12 -26.99 -34.12
N GLN A 410 -6.92 -26.12 -34.72
CA GLN A 410 -7.21 -26.17 -36.15
C GLN A 410 -5.96 -25.87 -36.99
N GLN A 411 -5.11 -24.94 -36.56
CA GLN A 411 -3.84 -24.62 -37.24
C GLN A 411 -2.85 -25.80 -37.19
N GLN A 412 -2.84 -26.60 -36.11
CA GLN A 412 -1.97 -27.78 -36.01
C GLN A 412 -2.47 -28.97 -36.84
N GLY A 413 -3.79 -29.15 -36.98
CA GLY A 413 -4.38 -30.21 -37.82
C GLY A 413 -4.07 -30.06 -39.31
N PHE A 414 -3.72 -28.85 -39.78
CA PHE A 414 -3.32 -28.62 -41.18
C PHE A 414 -1.85 -28.99 -41.47
N ASN A 415 -0.97 -29.00 -40.46
CA ASN A 415 0.47 -29.28 -40.65
C ASN A 415 0.84 -30.78 -40.67
N TYR A 416 -0.08 -31.69 -40.30
CA TYR A 416 0.14 -33.14 -40.37
C TYR A 416 -0.30 -33.79 -41.69
N ASN A 417 -0.84 -33.01 -42.64
CA ASN A 417 -1.29 -33.48 -43.97
C ASN A 417 -0.44 -32.95 -45.14
N GLN A 418 0.80 -32.50 -44.87
CA GLN A 418 1.86 -32.25 -45.86
C GLN A 418 3.07 -33.10 -45.51
#